data_AF-A0A656HL74-F1
#
_entry.id   AF-A0A656HL74-F1
#
_cell.length_a   1.000
_cell.length_b   1.000
_cell.length_c   1.000
_cell.angle_alpha   90.00
_cell.angle_beta   90.00
_cell.angle_gamma   90.00
#
_symmetry.space_group_name_H-M   'P 1'
#
loop_
_entity.id
_entity.type
_entity.pdbx_description
1 polymer ?
#
loop_
_entity_poly.entity_id
_entity_poly.type
_entity_poly.pdbx_seq_one_letter_code
_entity_poly.pdbx_strand_id
1 'polypeptide(L)'
;MSKDLNLKNILLTKLNNLLNPNLHKKIIWGLFSTGALLVATPILKSLFAKVDYTDTDRSVTFEIAQSDNEFWIWIGVFFIIMAVALFIKDKYFSKEQPSEFLGISYYICKNYELLLEISKNDLSKFPIDDPIFFETTVFDSLKEIINQHPYPYRRCGVDGDKFPSVEEYIKAHSDALPPNKNDGQYSYFEIVRKPKINELEKIKHEDGVLQLMLNGLNTDLDGISLVGCYQDGCGGEDGLYEEYIFRELWCVFLAIENTHDKPLKLNNITSEIIQNPSFSSFKNNGKENNLILPEAIIKPG
;
A
#
# COMPACT_ATOMS: atom_id res chain seq x y z
N MET A 1 13.10 0.57 -30.62
CA MET A 1 11.65 0.54 -30.35
C MET A 1 11.47 0.81 -28.87
N SER A 2 11.05 2.05 -28.53
CA SER A 2 10.69 2.43 -27.16
C SER A 2 9.46 1.61 -26.75
N LYS A 3 9.56 0.84 -25.67
CA LYS A 3 8.46 0.07 -25.11
C LYS A 3 7.99 0.90 -23.91
N ASP A 4 6.88 1.62 -24.06
CA ASP A 4 6.34 2.46 -22.99
C ASP A 4 5.97 1.57 -21.79
N LEU A 5 6.77 1.71 -20.73
CA LEU A 5 6.61 0.97 -19.48
C LEU A 5 5.50 1.64 -18.68
N ASN A 6 4.28 1.10 -18.80
CA ASN A 6 3.13 1.60 -18.07
C ASN A 6 3.32 1.33 -16.55
N LEU A 7 3.66 2.38 -15.80
CA LEU A 7 3.97 2.35 -14.37
C LEU A 7 2.85 1.69 -13.54
N LYS A 8 1.60 1.80 -14.00
CA LYS A 8 0.43 1.17 -13.39
C LYS A 8 0.48 -0.36 -13.45
N ASN A 9 0.96 -0.94 -14.55
CA ASN A 9 1.12 -2.38 -14.68
C ASN A 9 2.23 -2.88 -13.76
N ILE A 10 3.29 -2.08 -13.58
CA ILE A 10 4.36 -2.36 -12.63
C ILE A 10 3.83 -2.29 -11.19
N LEU A 11 3.03 -1.27 -10.86
CA LEU A 11 2.39 -1.07 -9.55
C LEU A 11 1.41 -2.20 -9.20
N LEU A 12 0.53 -2.58 -10.11
CA LEU A 12 -0.43 -3.67 -9.87
C LEU A 12 0.28 -5.02 -9.72
N THR A 13 1.33 -5.26 -10.51
CA THR A 13 2.12 -6.49 -10.41
C THR A 13 2.94 -6.51 -9.13
N LYS A 14 3.55 -5.38 -8.73
CA LYS A 14 4.29 -5.26 -7.46
C LYS A 14 3.36 -5.34 -6.26
N LEU A 15 2.17 -4.74 -6.27
CA LEU A 15 1.19 -4.83 -5.18
C LEU A 15 0.67 -6.27 -5.01
N ASN A 16 0.42 -6.96 -6.12
CA ASN A 16 0.04 -8.38 -6.10
C ASN A 16 1.18 -9.28 -5.59
N ASN A 17 2.43 -8.94 -5.92
CA ASN A 17 3.62 -9.60 -5.37
C ASN A 17 3.90 -9.22 -3.91
N LEU A 18 3.55 -8.02 -3.46
CA LEU A 18 3.72 -7.56 -2.08
C LEU A 18 2.70 -8.22 -1.14
N LEU A 19 1.47 -8.41 -1.63
CA LEU A 19 0.38 -9.06 -0.88
C LEU A 19 0.59 -10.56 -0.70
N ASN A 20 1.38 -11.22 -1.57
CA ASN A 20 1.81 -12.61 -1.31
C ASN A 20 3.08 -12.99 -2.09
N PRO A 21 4.30 -12.60 -1.62
CA PRO A 21 5.55 -12.70 -2.38
C PRO A 21 6.00 -14.12 -2.71
N ASN A 22 5.31 -15.13 -2.17
CA ASN A 22 5.63 -16.53 -2.39
C ASN A 22 4.43 -17.37 -2.83
N LEU A 23 3.25 -16.79 -3.09
CA LEU A 23 2.08 -17.58 -3.50
C LEU A 23 2.31 -18.32 -4.81
N HIS A 24 2.88 -17.62 -5.80
CA HIS A 24 3.21 -18.20 -7.11
C HIS A 24 4.23 -19.33 -6.98
N LYS A 25 5.30 -19.15 -6.20
CA LYS A 25 6.29 -20.22 -5.92
C LYS A 25 5.69 -21.40 -5.16
N LYS A 26 4.81 -21.13 -4.18
CA LYS A 26 4.08 -22.18 -3.43
C LYS A 26 3.12 -22.95 -4.31
N ILE A 27 2.43 -22.29 -5.26
CA ILE A 27 1.55 -22.94 -6.24
C ILE A 27 2.36 -23.82 -7.20
N ILE A 28 3.47 -23.32 -7.74
CA ILE A 28 4.36 -24.10 -8.63
C ILE A 28 4.88 -25.35 -7.90
N TRP A 29 5.38 -25.17 -6.67
CA TRP A 29 5.86 -26.29 -5.85
C TRP A 29 4.74 -27.28 -5.49
N GLY A 30 3.55 -26.78 -5.13
CA GLY A 30 2.40 -27.62 -4.81
C GLY A 30 1.91 -28.44 -6.00
N LEU A 31 1.86 -27.85 -7.19
CA LEU A 31 1.52 -28.56 -8.43
C LEU A 31 2.57 -29.62 -8.77
N PHE A 32 3.85 -29.28 -8.66
CA PHE A 32 4.94 -30.21 -8.91
C PHE A 32 4.95 -31.38 -7.92
N SER A 33 4.82 -31.12 -6.62
CA SER A 33 4.81 -32.17 -5.59
C SER A 33 3.61 -33.08 -5.72
N THR A 34 2.43 -32.52 -6.00
CA THR A 34 1.19 -33.29 -6.20
C THR A 34 1.28 -34.14 -7.47
N GLY A 35 1.79 -33.57 -8.56
CA GLY A 35 2.02 -34.31 -9.80
C GLY A 35 3.02 -35.46 -9.63
N ALA A 36 4.15 -35.20 -8.96
CA ALA A 36 5.15 -36.22 -8.67
C ALA A 36 4.59 -37.36 -7.79
N LEU A 37 3.80 -37.03 -6.77
CA LEU A 37 3.14 -38.02 -5.92
C LEU A 37 2.18 -38.91 -6.74
N LEU A 38 1.34 -38.31 -7.58
CA LEU A 38 0.38 -39.03 -8.43
C LEU A 38 1.05 -39.98 -9.42
N VAL A 39 2.22 -39.62 -9.97
CA VAL A 39 3.01 -40.49 -10.84
C VAL A 39 3.74 -41.59 -10.06
N ALA A 40 4.28 -41.27 -8.88
CA ALA A 40 5.08 -42.21 -8.09
C ALA A 40 4.24 -43.28 -7.37
N THR A 41 3.02 -42.96 -6.96
CA THR A 41 2.19 -43.87 -6.14
C THR A 41 1.84 -45.19 -6.85
N PRO A 42 1.43 -45.20 -8.14
CA PRO A 42 1.19 -46.44 -8.89
C PRO A 42 2.47 -47.26 -9.11
N ILE A 43 3.61 -46.59 -9.37
CA ILE A 43 4.92 -47.22 -9.57
C ILE A 43 5.40 -47.88 -8.27
N LEU A 44 5.22 -47.22 -7.12
CA LEU A 44 5.56 -47.80 -5.83
C LEU A 44 4.65 -48.98 -5.50
N LYS A 45 3.35 -48.89 -5.78
CA LYS A 45 2.40 -50.00 -5.56
C LYS A 45 2.69 -51.21 -6.44
N SER A 46 3.12 -51.03 -7.69
CA SER A 46 3.49 -52.16 -8.56
C SER A 46 4.77 -52.87 -8.13
N LEU A 47 5.67 -52.19 -7.39
CA LEU A 47 6.86 -52.79 -6.79
C LEU A 47 6.53 -53.66 -5.55
N PHE A 48 5.42 -53.39 -4.86
CA PHE A 48 4.95 -54.21 -3.75
C PHE A 48 4.03 -55.33 -4.26
N ALA A 49 4.62 -56.33 -4.92
CA ALA A 49 3.92 -57.58 -5.22
C ALA A 49 3.59 -58.31 -3.91
N LYS A 50 2.33 -58.74 -3.74
CA LYS A 50 1.93 -59.55 -2.59
C LYS A 50 2.33 -61.00 -2.88
N VAL A 51 3.20 -61.55 -2.03
CA VAL A 51 3.63 -62.96 -2.12
C VAL A 51 2.85 -63.73 -1.07
N ASP A 52 1.79 -64.42 -1.48
CA ASP A 52 1.07 -65.35 -0.63
C ASP A 52 1.52 -66.78 -0.96
N TYR A 53 1.98 -67.51 0.07
CA TYR A 53 2.42 -68.91 -0.01
C TYR A 53 1.35 -69.81 0.58
N THR A 54 0.85 -70.77 -0.20
CA THR A 54 -0.18 -71.73 0.25
C THR A 54 0.36 -73.15 0.17
N ASP A 55 0.46 -73.84 1.32
CA ASP A 55 1.22 -75.08 1.51
C ASP A 55 0.51 -76.35 0.95
N THR A 56 -0.79 -76.29 0.69
CA THR A 56 -1.57 -77.48 0.33
C THR A 56 -1.48 -77.91 -1.14
N ASP A 57 -0.90 -77.10 -2.04
CA ASP A 57 -0.80 -77.46 -3.47
C ASP A 57 0.47 -76.94 -4.19
N ARG A 58 1.54 -76.59 -3.44
CA ARG A 58 2.85 -76.14 -3.96
C ARG A 58 2.76 -75.17 -5.16
N SER A 59 1.87 -74.19 -5.12
CA SER A 59 1.81 -73.13 -6.11
C SER A 59 2.15 -71.79 -5.47
N VAL A 60 3.02 -71.02 -6.13
CA VAL A 60 3.35 -69.64 -5.76
C VAL A 60 2.54 -68.74 -6.69
N THR A 61 1.49 -68.13 -6.16
CA THR A 61 0.69 -67.16 -6.90
C THR A 61 1.25 -65.77 -6.66
N PHE A 62 1.78 -65.16 -7.73
CA PHE A 62 2.15 -63.76 -7.75
C PHE A 62 0.92 -62.94 -8.14
N GLU A 63 0.29 -62.27 -7.17
CA GLU A 63 -0.68 -61.22 -7.49
C GLU A 63 0.09 -59.91 -7.69
N ILE A 64 0.40 -59.62 -8.96
CA ILE A 64 0.76 -58.26 -9.36
C ILE A 64 -0.54 -57.50 -9.39
N ALA A 65 -0.75 -56.58 -8.44
CA ALA A 65 -1.84 -55.63 -8.51
C ALA A 65 -1.62 -54.76 -9.75
N GLN A 66 -2.21 -55.14 -10.89
CA GLN A 66 -2.33 -54.25 -12.04
C GLN A 66 -3.18 -53.07 -11.59
N SER A 67 -2.53 -51.95 -11.29
CA SER A 67 -3.25 -50.73 -10.94
C SER A 67 -3.86 -50.16 -12.22
N ASP A 68 -5.15 -50.39 -12.43
CA ASP A 68 -6.00 -49.87 -13.53
C ASP A 68 -6.16 -48.34 -13.55
N ASN A 69 -5.14 -47.59 -13.16
CA ASN A 69 -5.30 -46.16 -12.89
C ASN A 69 -4.27 -45.31 -13.64
N GLU A 70 -4.08 -45.63 -14.93
CA GLU A 70 -3.41 -44.76 -15.90
C GLU A 70 -3.96 -43.33 -15.87
N PHE A 71 -5.25 -43.16 -15.56
CA PHE A 71 -5.89 -41.85 -15.40
C PHE A 71 -5.16 -40.92 -14.41
N TRP A 72 -4.75 -41.43 -13.24
CA TRP A 72 -4.04 -40.62 -12.24
C TRP A 72 -2.61 -40.29 -12.66
N ILE A 73 -1.97 -41.17 -13.44
CA ILE A 73 -0.64 -40.91 -14.01
C ILE A 73 -0.73 -39.76 -15.00
N TRP A 74 -1.74 -39.75 -15.88
CA TRP A 74 -1.94 -38.67 -16.84
C TRP A 74 -2.26 -37.32 -16.16
N ILE A 75 -3.08 -37.32 -15.09
CA ILE A 75 -3.30 -36.12 -14.26
C ILE A 75 -1.98 -35.64 -13.63
N GLY A 76 -1.17 -36.56 -13.10
CA GLY A 76 0.12 -36.23 -12.51
C GLY A 76 1.11 -35.62 -13.51
N VAL A 77 1.20 -36.20 -14.72
CA VAL A 77 2.02 -35.67 -15.82
C VAL A 77 1.53 -34.28 -16.24
N PHE A 78 0.21 -34.09 -16.35
CA PHE A 78 -0.38 -32.78 -16.66
C PHE A 78 0.02 -31.71 -15.62
N PHE A 79 -0.04 -32.03 -14.32
CA PHE A 79 0.40 -31.11 -13.25
C PHE A 79 1.89 -30.79 -13.32
N ILE A 80 2.75 -31.77 -13.64
CA ILE A 80 4.19 -31.54 -13.82
C ILE A 80 4.44 -30.61 -15.02
N ILE A 81 3.80 -30.87 -16.17
CA ILE A 81 3.93 -30.03 -17.37
C ILE A 81 3.46 -28.60 -17.08
N MET A 82 2.33 -28.45 -16.39
CA MET A 82 1.80 -27.14 -16.01
C MET A 82 2.73 -26.41 -15.03
N ALA A 83 3.30 -27.11 -14.05
CA ALA A 83 4.28 -26.53 -13.13
C ALA A 83 5.55 -26.05 -13.87
N VAL A 84 6.06 -26.85 -14.82
CA VAL A 84 7.22 -26.49 -15.65
C VAL A 84 6.89 -25.30 -16.56
N ALA A 85 5.72 -25.28 -17.20
CA ALA A 85 5.29 -24.16 -18.04
C ALA A 85 5.16 -22.86 -17.24
N LEU A 86 4.59 -22.93 -16.02
CA LEU A 86 4.51 -21.79 -15.10
C LEU A 86 5.89 -21.34 -14.63
N PHE A 87 6.80 -22.28 -14.34
CA PHE A 87 8.19 -21.98 -13.96
C PHE A 87 8.98 -21.31 -15.09
N ILE A 88 8.83 -21.78 -16.33
CA ILE A 88 9.44 -21.16 -17.51
C ILE A 88 8.85 -19.77 -17.71
N LYS A 89 7.53 -19.61 -17.62
CA LYS A 89 6.87 -18.31 -17.72
C LYS A 89 7.34 -17.34 -16.64
N ASP A 90 7.52 -17.79 -15.41
CA ASP A 90 8.06 -17.01 -14.29
C ASP A 90 9.49 -16.53 -14.58
N LYS A 91 10.35 -17.41 -15.12
CA LYS A 91 11.70 -17.03 -15.56
C LYS A 91 11.72 -16.07 -16.76
N TYR A 92 10.83 -16.25 -17.74
CA TYR A 92 10.74 -15.35 -18.89
C TYR A 92 10.19 -13.98 -18.51
N PHE A 93 9.17 -13.92 -17.64
CA PHE A 93 8.65 -12.65 -17.11
C PHE A 93 9.65 -11.92 -16.20
N SER A 94 10.51 -12.67 -15.50
CA SER A 94 11.57 -12.07 -14.67
C SER A 94 12.72 -11.49 -15.49
N LYS A 95 12.97 -11.99 -16.71
CA LYS A 95 14.10 -11.56 -17.57
C LYS A 95 13.87 -10.27 -18.37
N GLU A 96 12.63 -9.75 -18.45
CA GLU A 96 12.31 -8.54 -19.22
C GLU A 96 12.17 -7.26 -18.36
N GLN A 97 12.49 -7.28 -17.07
CA GLN A 97 12.39 -6.07 -16.24
C GLN A 97 13.73 -5.31 -16.16
N PRO A 98 13.75 -3.97 -16.32
CA PRO A 98 14.91 -3.13 -15.99
C PRO A 98 15.23 -3.08 -14.47
N SER A 99 14.68 -4.01 -13.68
CA SER A 99 14.81 -4.10 -12.23
C SER A 99 16.06 -4.86 -11.74
N GLU A 100 16.93 -5.35 -12.64
CA GLU A 100 18.18 -6.01 -12.20
C GLU A 100 19.20 -5.03 -11.60
N PHE A 101 19.12 -3.74 -11.94
CA PHE A 101 20.15 -2.76 -11.60
C PHE A 101 19.69 -1.66 -10.63
N LEU A 102 18.39 -1.53 -10.41
CA LEU A 102 17.82 -0.51 -9.55
C LEU A 102 16.85 -1.12 -8.54
N GLY A 103 17.15 -0.95 -7.26
CA GLY A 103 16.22 -1.14 -6.16
C GLY A 103 15.25 0.02 -6.12
N ILE A 104 13.94 -0.26 -6.05
CA ILE A 104 12.90 0.77 -5.98
C ILE A 104 12.02 0.49 -4.77
N SER A 105 12.02 1.44 -3.85
CA SER A 105 11.28 1.39 -2.58
C SER A 105 10.44 2.66 -2.40
N TYR A 106 9.32 2.53 -1.70
CA TYR A 106 8.46 3.66 -1.35
C TYR A 106 8.40 3.79 0.17
N TYR A 107 8.72 4.97 0.67
CA TYR A 107 8.65 5.29 2.10
C TYR A 107 7.46 6.21 2.35
N ILE A 108 6.60 5.81 3.28
CA ILE A 108 5.42 6.59 3.67
C ILE A 108 5.69 7.18 5.04
N CYS A 109 5.66 8.51 5.14
CA CYS A 109 5.81 9.22 6.40
C CYS A 109 4.52 9.96 6.74
N LYS A 110 4.00 9.69 7.94
CA LYS A 110 2.84 10.37 8.53
C LYS A 110 3.22 11.25 9.72
N ASN A 111 4.42 11.06 10.27
CA ASN A 111 4.88 11.79 11.43
C ASN A 111 5.31 13.20 11.00
N TYR A 112 4.67 14.22 11.54
CA TYR A 112 4.88 15.60 11.14
C TYR A 112 6.28 16.09 11.50
N GLU A 113 6.81 15.70 12.66
CA GLU A 113 8.13 16.12 13.14
C GLU A 113 9.25 15.60 12.22
N LEU A 114 9.14 14.37 11.72
CA LEU A 114 10.05 13.83 10.70
C LEU A 114 9.90 14.57 9.37
N LEU A 115 8.69 14.95 8.97
CA LEU A 115 8.48 15.77 7.77
C LEU A 115 9.08 17.18 7.93
N LEU A 116 9.03 17.75 9.14
CA LEU A 116 9.69 19.00 9.51
C LEU A 116 11.21 18.91 9.43
N GLU A 117 11.80 17.78 9.85
CA GLU A 117 13.24 17.52 9.70
C GLU A 117 13.64 17.39 8.23
N ILE A 118 12.90 16.56 7.48
CA ILE A 118 13.15 16.36 6.04
C ILE A 118 13.01 17.67 5.25
N SER A 119 12.04 18.54 5.58
CA SER A 119 11.86 19.83 4.89
C SER A 119 13.03 20.80 5.09
N LYS A 120 13.81 20.60 6.15
CA LYS A 120 15.04 21.32 6.47
C LYS A 120 16.30 20.62 5.92
N ASN A 121 16.13 19.60 5.08
CA ASN A 121 17.19 18.75 4.56
C ASN A 121 17.97 17.98 5.65
N ASP A 122 17.37 17.76 6.82
CA ASP A 122 17.89 16.81 7.80
C ASP A 122 17.37 15.41 7.48
N LEU A 123 18.25 14.60 6.89
CA LEU A 123 17.96 13.21 6.49
C LEU A 123 18.63 12.20 7.41
N SER A 124 19.15 12.62 8.57
CA SER A 124 19.89 11.76 9.50
C SER A 124 19.06 10.58 10.04
N LYS A 125 17.73 10.73 10.05
CA LYS A 125 16.77 9.69 10.45
C LYS A 125 16.09 9.00 9.27
N PHE A 126 16.44 9.36 8.04
CA PHE A 126 15.87 8.72 6.86
C PHE A 126 16.44 7.28 6.76
N PRO A 127 15.63 6.27 6.41
CA PRO A 127 16.03 4.86 6.42
C PRO A 127 16.88 4.47 5.20
N ILE A 128 17.80 5.33 4.78
CA ILE A 128 18.75 5.11 3.68
C ILE A 128 20.08 5.74 4.08
N ASP A 129 21.18 5.04 3.81
CA ASP A 129 22.53 5.55 4.03
C ASP A 129 22.91 6.57 2.95
N ASP A 130 23.50 7.71 3.36
CA ASP A 130 23.96 8.79 2.48
C ASP A 130 22.96 9.20 1.36
N PRO A 131 21.70 9.54 1.68
CA PRO A 131 20.68 9.77 0.67
C PRO A 131 20.96 11.05 -0.13
N ILE A 132 20.86 10.94 -1.45
CA ILE A 132 20.81 12.10 -2.35
C ILE A 132 19.33 12.49 -2.50
N PHE A 133 18.94 13.59 -1.87
CA PHE A 133 17.56 14.05 -1.90
C PHE A 133 17.30 14.98 -3.09
N PHE A 134 16.26 14.66 -3.85
CA PHE A 134 15.82 15.45 -4.99
C PHE A 134 14.48 16.12 -4.68
N GLU A 135 14.50 17.44 -4.58
CA GLU A 135 13.31 18.23 -4.33
C GLU A 135 12.47 18.35 -5.61
N THR A 136 11.17 18.09 -5.48
CA THR A 136 10.20 18.24 -6.59
C THR A 136 9.23 19.37 -6.27
N THR A 137 8.42 19.78 -7.23
CA THR A 137 7.34 20.76 -6.99
C THR A 137 6.33 20.30 -5.94
N VAL A 138 6.18 19.00 -5.71
CA VAL A 138 5.35 18.44 -4.63
C VAL A 138 6.01 18.69 -3.26
N PHE A 139 7.34 18.68 -3.21
CA PHE A 139 8.08 18.98 -2.00
C PHE A 139 7.95 20.46 -1.59
N ASP A 140 7.82 21.37 -2.55
CA ASP A 140 7.53 22.77 -2.28
C ASP A 140 6.20 22.94 -1.53
N SER A 141 5.17 22.17 -1.88
CA SER A 141 3.89 22.18 -1.14
C SER A 141 4.05 21.70 0.31
N LEU A 142 4.92 20.70 0.54
CA LEU A 142 5.24 20.27 1.92
C LEU A 142 5.94 21.40 2.69
N LYS A 143 6.93 22.06 2.10
CA LYS A 143 7.60 23.23 2.71
C LYS A 143 6.61 24.34 3.03
N GLU A 144 5.67 24.62 2.13
CA GLU A 144 4.64 25.62 2.35
C GLU A 144 3.75 25.27 3.55
N ILE A 145 3.23 24.04 3.61
CA ILE A 145 2.44 23.55 4.76
C ILE A 145 3.22 23.71 6.06
N ILE A 146 4.51 23.35 6.06
CA ILE A 146 5.36 23.41 7.25
C ILE A 146 5.61 24.85 7.68
N ASN A 147 5.90 25.74 6.73
CA ASN A 147 6.15 27.16 7.01
C ASN A 147 4.90 27.90 7.49
N GLN A 148 3.71 27.45 7.08
CA GLN A 148 2.42 28.00 7.50
C GLN A 148 1.96 27.47 8.86
N HIS A 149 2.50 26.35 9.35
CA HIS A 149 2.06 25.76 10.61
C HIS A 149 2.70 26.48 11.82
N PRO A 150 1.92 26.87 12.84
CA PRO A 150 2.44 27.65 13.98
C PRO A 150 3.34 26.87 14.95
N TYR A 151 3.29 25.53 14.96
CA TYR A 151 3.93 24.71 15.98
C TYR A 151 4.97 23.74 15.40
N PRO A 152 5.97 23.30 16.18
CA PRO A 152 6.95 22.30 15.75
C PRO A 152 6.39 20.87 15.74
N TYR A 153 5.17 20.68 16.21
CA TYR A 153 4.41 19.43 16.19
C TYR A 153 3.03 19.73 15.60
N ARG A 154 2.34 18.70 15.07
CA ARG A 154 0.99 18.88 14.52
C ARG A 154 -0.03 18.03 15.25
N ARG A 155 -1.02 18.68 15.87
CA ARG A 155 -2.25 18.01 16.31
C ARG A 155 -3.23 18.00 15.14
N CYS A 156 -3.84 16.86 14.85
CA CYS A 156 -4.80 16.73 13.75
C CYS A 156 -6.19 17.31 14.11
N GLY A 157 -6.25 18.30 15.00
CA GLY A 157 -7.49 18.97 15.37
C GLY A 157 -7.31 20.07 16.40
N VAL A 158 -8.38 20.83 16.64
CA VAL A 158 -8.47 21.91 17.62
C VAL A 158 -9.82 21.89 18.32
N ASP A 159 -9.84 22.36 19.57
CA ASP A 159 -11.05 22.48 20.36
C ASP A 159 -11.97 23.57 19.77
N GLY A 160 -13.27 23.26 19.72
CA GLY A 160 -14.34 24.17 19.32
C GLY A 160 -15.14 24.68 20.51
N ASP A 161 -16.42 24.96 20.28
CA ASP A 161 -17.33 25.45 21.30
C ASP A 161 -17.80 24.33 22.27
N LYS A 162 -18.26 24.73 23.47
CA LYS A 162 -18.90 23.83 24.43
C LYS A 162 -20.41 24.02 24.42
N PHE A 163 -21.16 22.92 24.49
CA PHE A 163 -22.62 22.92 24.48
C PHE A 163 -23.18 22.17 25.71
N PRO A 164 -24.36 22.54 26.22
CA PRO A 164 -24.94 21.85 27.37
C PRO A 164 -25.34 20.39 27.09
N SER A 165 -25.79 20.09 25.87
CA SER A 165 -26.22 18.74 25.49
C SER A 165 -26.23 18.55 23.97
N VAL A 166 -26.41 17.31 23.52
CA VAL A 166 -26.59 16.96 22.11
C VAL A 166 -27.82 17.65 21.51
N GLU A 167 -28.92 17.76 22.27
CA GLU A 167 -30.14 18.42 21.80
C GLU A 167 -29.94 19.90 21.53
N GLU A 168 -29.23 20.61 22.41
CA GLU A 168 -28.89 22.02 22.21
C GLU A 168 -27.92 22.21 21.03
N TYR A 169 -26.98 21.28 20.85
CA TYR A 169 -26.08 21.30 19.70
C TYR A 169 -26.83 21.10 18.37
N ILE A 170 -27.76 20.15 18.28
CA ILE A 170 -28.58 19.91 17.08
C ILE A 170 -29.45 21.13 16.74
N LYS A 171 -29.94 21.87 17.75
CA LYS A 171 -30.68 23.12 17.51
C LYS A 171 -29.81 24.19 16.86
N ALA A 172 -28.54 24.29 17.25
CA ALA A 172 -27.58 25.23 16.68
C ALA A 172 -27.04 24.76 15.31
N HIS A 173 -26.89 23.44 15.13
CA HIS A 173 -26.32 22.79 13.96
C HIS A 173 -27.26 21.69 13.44
N SER A 174 -28.27 22.07 12.67
CA SER A 174 -29.30 21.16 12.17
C SER A 174 -28.78 20.09 11.18
N ASP A 175 -27.56 20.25 10.68
CA ASP A 175 -26.85 19.33 9.80
C ASP A 175 -26.04 18.27 10.55
N ALA A 176 -26.01 18.31 11.89
CA ALA A 176 -25.34 17.34 12.72
C ALA A 176 -26.06 15.98 12.74
N LEU A 177 -25.29 14.90 12.64
CA LEU A 177 -25.79 13.53 12.55
C LEU A 177 -24.97 12.59 13.45
N PRO A 178 -25.58 11.56 14.04
CA PRO A 178 -24.84 10.55 14.78
C PRO A 178 -23.84 9.83 13.83
N PRO A 179 -22.61 9.55 14.26
CA PRO A 179 -21.64 8.87 13.42
C PRO A 179 -22.06 7.41 13.15
N ASN A 180 -21.63 6.87 12.00
CA ASN A 180 -21.81 5.45 11.72
C ASN A 180 -20.83 4.61 12.57
N LYS A 181 -21.33 4.08 13.68
CA LYS A 181 -20.52 3.28 14.63
C LYS A 181 -19.95 1.99 14.02
N ASN A 182 -20.48 1.51 12.89
CA ASN A 182 -20.01 0.29 12.24
C ASN A 182 -18.75 0.50 11.39
N ASP A 183 -18.41 1.74 11.03
CA ASP A 183 -17.26 2.03 10.15
C ASP A 183 -15.94 2.10 10.94
N GLY A 184 -15.99 2.03 12.27
CA GLY A 184 -14.83 2.07 13.17
C GLY A 184 -14.11 3.42 13.22
N GLN A 185 -14.37 4.31 12.28
CA GLN A 185 -13.89 5.69 12.25
C GLN A 185 -14.82 6.55 13.10
N TYR A 186 -14.25 7.36 14.00
CA TYR A 186 -15.01 8.37 14.77
C TYR A 186 -16.06 7.81 15.74
N SER A 187 -15.94 6.54 16.13
CA SER A 187 -16.90 5.85 17.01
C SER A 187 -16.99 6.42 18.43
N TYR A 188 -16.00 7.23 18.84
CA TYR A 188 -15.99 7.90 20.14
C TYR A 188 -16.89 9.14 20.19
N PHE A 189 -17.21 9.75 19.05
CA PHE A 189 -18.09 10.90 19.02
C PHE A 189 -19.56 10.50 19.17
N GLU A 190 -20.32 11.38 19.79
CA GLU A 190 -21.78 11.27 19.90
C GLU A 190 -22.46 11.81 18.65
N ILE A 191 -21.91 12.88 18.09
CA ILE A 191 -22.43 13.52 16.89
C ILE A 191 -21.30 14.06 16.02
N VAL A 192 -21.50 14.09 14.72
CA VAL A 192 -20.55 14.62 13.75
C VAL A 192 -21.25 15.51 12.73
N ARG A 193 -20.53 16.49 12.19
CA ARG A 193 -21.03 17.36 11.11
C ARG A 193 -19.90 17.84 10.20
N LYS A 194 -20.28 18.47 9.10
CA LYS A 194 -19.34 19.18 8.24
C LYS A 194 -19.25 20.65 8.71
N PRO A 195 -18.06 21.20 8.98
CA PRO A 195 -17.92 22.61 9.31
C PRO A 195 -18.20 23.50 8.10
N LYS A 196 -18.77 24.68 8.33
CA LYS A 196 -18.94 25.70 7.29
C LYS A 196 -17.61 26.40 7.02
N ILE A 197 -17.43 26.90 5.79
CA ILE A 197 -16.18 27.59 5.40
C ILE A 197 -15.83 28.77 6.31
N ASN A 198 -16.82 29.55 6.74
CA ASN A 198 -16.61 30.69 7.63
C ASN A 198 -16.13 30.28 9.04
N GLU A 199 -16.39 29.04 9.47
CA GLU A 199 -15.85 28.49 10.71
C GLU A 199 -14.39 28.13 10.52
N LEU A 200 -14.07 27.42 9.42
CA LEU A 200 -12.71 27.04 9.06
C LEU A 200 -11.80 28.25 8.85
N GLU A 201 -12.31 29.32 8.24
CA GLU A 201 -11.58 30.58 8.04
C GLU A 201 -11.13 31.23 9.35
N LYS A 202 -11.88 31.05 10.46
CA LYS A 202 -11.50 31.58 11.77
C LYS A 202 -10.33 30.81 12.37
N ILE A 203 -10.29 29.49 12.17
CA ILE A 203 -9.29 28.59 12.77
C ILE A 203 -8.17 28.20 11.81
N LYS A 204 -8.15 28.72 10.57
CA LYS A 204 -7.17 28.34 9.54
C LYS A 204 -5.71 28.51 9.93
N HIS A 205 -5.43 29.42 10.86
CA HIS A 205 -4.08 29.73 11.32
C HIS A 205 -3.54 28.70 12.33
N GLU A 206 -4.38 27.79 12.81
CA GLU A 206 -3.98 26.73 13.74
C GLU A 206 -3.31 25.55 13.03
N ASP A 207 -3.52 25.39 11.71
CA ASP A 207 -2.99 24.26 10.96
C ASP A 207 -2.55 24.63 9.54
N GLY A 208 -1.30 24.26 9.19
CA GLY A 208 -0.73 24.60 7.88
C GLY A 208 -1.39 23.84 6.73
N VAL A 209 -1.90 22.63 6.97
CA VAL A 209 -2.64 21.88 5.95
C VAL A 209 -3.99 22.55 5.70
N LEU A 210 -4.74 22.88 6.76
CA LEU A 210 -5.99 23.63 6.65
C LEU A 210 -5.79 24.96 5.91
N GLN A 211 -4.75 25.72 6.26
CA GLN A 211 -4.44 26.99 5.61
C GLN A 211 -4.18 26.82 4.10
N LEU A 212 -3.35 25.85 3.72
CA LEU A 212 -3.07 25.54 2.32
C LEU A 212 -4.35 25.13 1.57
N MET A 213 -5.18 24.29 2.20
CA MET A 213 -6.43 23.80 1.62
C MET A 213 -7.42 24.92 1.36
N LEU A 214 -7.61 25.85 2.31
CA LEU A 214 -8.52 26.98 2.15
C LEU A 214 -8.01 28.00 1.12
N ASN A 215 -6.70 28.20 1.01
CA ASN A 215 -6.12 29.15 0.07
C ASN A 215 -6.05 28.62 -1.38
N GLY A 216 -5.87 27.32 -1.56
CA GLY A 216 -5.55 26.70 -2.86
C GLY A 216 -6.68 25.91 -3.51
N LEU A 217 -7.69 25.44 -2.76
CA LEU A 217 -8.74 24.56 -3.28
C LEU A 217 -10.04 25.34 -3.44
N ASN A 218 -10.35 25.71 -4.68
CA ASN A 218 -11.55 26.48 -5.01
C ASN A 218 -12.84 25.62 -5.09
N THR A 219 -12.87 24.41 -4.51
CA THR A 219 -14.02 23.51 -4.61
C THR A 219 -14.08 22.45 -3.50
N ASP A 220 -15.32 22.24 -3.06
CA ASP A 220 -15.88 21.24 -2.14
C ASP A 220 -15.16 21.06 -0.79
N LEU A 221 -15.81 21.49 0.29
CA LEU A 221 -15.35 21.32 1.68
C LEU A 221 -15.28 19.85 2.10
N ASP A 222 -15.80 18.95 1.27
CA ASP A 222 -15.86 17.52 1.50
C ASP A 222 -14.46 16.93 1.73
N GLY A 223 -14.19 16.64 3.01
CA GLY A 223 -12.95 16.02 3.47
C GLY A 223 -11.83 17.00 3.84
N ILE A 224 -12.11 18.31 4.01
CA ILE A 224 -11.15 19.25 4.59
C ILE A 224 -11.07 19.06 6.11
N SER A 225 -12.23 19.03 6.75
CA SER A 225 -12.35 18.87 8.19
C SER A 225 -13.69 18.19 8.54
N LEU A 226 -13.70 17.51 9.67
CA LEU A 226 -14.88 16.97 10.32
C LEU A 226 -15.00 17.65 11.68
N VAL A 227 -16.22 18.02 12.08
CA VAL A 227 -16.47 18.40 13.46
C VAL A 227 -17.09 17.21 14.17
N GLY A 228 -16.48 16.77 15.26
CA GLY A 228 -17.05 15.75 16.14
C GLY A 228 -17.31 16.33 17.52
N CYS A 229 -18.33 15.81 18.20
CA CYS A 229 -18.58 16.20 19.58
C CYS A 229 -18.68 14.99 20.51
N TYR A 230 -18.16 15.15 21.72
CA TYR A 230 -18.11 14.11 22.74
C TYR A 230 -18.32 14.70 24.14
N GLN A 231 -18.84 13.91 25.06
CA GLN A 231 -18.83 14.24 26.49
C GLN A 231 -17.48 13.88 27.10
N ASP A 232 -16.81 14.84 27.74
CA ASP A 232 -15.57 14.57 28.47
C ASP A 232 -15.88 13.93 29.83
N GLY A 233 -15.88 12.58 29.85
CA GLY A 233 -16.08 11.81 31.08
C GLY A 233 -14.93 11.89 32.09
N CYS A 234 -13.76 12.45 31.73
CA CYS A 234 -12.59 12.51 32.60
C CYS A 234 -12.41 13.86 33.31
N GLY A 235 -12.98 14.94 32.77
CA GLY A 235 -12.86 16.30 33.32
C GLY A 235 -13.85 16.66 34.42
N GLY A 236 -14.92 15.88 34.62
CA GLY A 236 -15.98 16.19 35.60
C GLY A 236 -16.80 17.44 35.28
N GLU A 237 -16.65 17.98 34.07
CA GLU A 237 -17.46 19.08 33.54
C GLU A 237 -18.59 18.51 32.67
N ASP A 238 -19.83 18.71 33.10
CA ASP A 238 -21.02 18.34 32.34
C ASP A 238 -21.07 19.19 31.05
N GLY A 239 -21.15 18.53 29.89
CA GLY A 239 -21.32 19.21 28.61
C GLY A 239 -20.79 18.39 27.43
N LEU A 240 -21.17 18.85 26.25
CA LEU A 240 -20.73 18.33 24.97
C LEU A 240 -19.63 19.24 24.41
N TYR A 241 -18.47 18.67 24.13
CA TYR A 241 -17.29 19.36 23.63
C TYR A 241 -17.21 19.20 22.12
N GLU A 242 -17.00 20.30 21.41
CA GLU A 242 -16.74 20.29 19.97
C GLU A 242 -15.24 20.18 19.69
N GLU A 243 -14.88 19.38 18.70
CA GLU A 243 -13.51 19.27 18.20
C GLU A 243 -13.53 19.32 16.67
N TYR A 244 -12.76 20.24 16.09
CA TYR A 244 -12.51 20.31 14.66
C TYR A 244 -11.34 19.38 14.33
N ILE A 245 -11.61 18.31 13.62
CA ILE A 245 -10.60 17.36 13.13
C ILE A 245 -10.16 17.79 11.74
N PHE A 246 -8.86 17.97 11.55
CA PHE A 246 -8.26 18.32 10.28
C PHE A 246 -7.74 17.08 9.56
N ARG A 247 -7.58 17.20 8.24
CA ARG A 247 -7.05 16.11 7.44
C ARG A 247 -5.62 15.73 7.84
N GLU A 248 -5.28 14.45 7.75
CA GLU A 248 -3.91 13.98 7.98
C GLU A 248 -2.96 14.40 6.85
N LEU A 249 -1.69 14.64 7.20
CA LEU A 249 -0.61 14.93 6.25
C LEU A 249 0.24 13.67 6.02
N TRP A 250 0.23 13.15 4.80
CA TRP A 250 1.05 12.00 4.42
C TRP A 250 1.97 12.38 3.27
N CYS A 251 3.24 12.01 3.36
CA CYS A 251 4.18 12.14 2.26
C CYS A 251 4.71 10.77 1.85
N VAL A 252 4.81 10.57 0.54
CA VAL A 252 5.40 9.36 -0.05
C VAL A 252 6.69 9.75 -0.76
N PHE A 253 7.78 9.11 -0.36
CA PHE A 253 9.10 9.30 -0.94
C PHE A 253 9.45 8.09 -1.80
N LEU A 254 9.83 8.33 -3.06
CA LEU A 254 10.39 7.32 -3.94
C LEU A 254 11.90 7.26 -3.69
N ALA A 255 12.38 6.09 -3.29
CA ALA A 255 13.79 5.80 -3.15
C ALA A 255 14.26 4.91 -4.30
N ILE A 256 15.38 5.29 -4.90
CA ILE A 256 16.03 4.54 -5.97
C ILE A 256 17.45 4.22 -5.52
N GLU A 257 17.75 2.94 -5.38
CA GLU A 257 19.03 2.41 -4.95
C GLU A 257 19.72 1.72 -6.12
N ASN A 258 21.04 1.84 -6.22
CA ASN A 258 21.79 1.18 -7.29
C ASN A 258 22.24 -0.21 -6.82
N THR A 259 21.56 -1.24 -7.31
CA THR A 259 21.90 -2.64 -7.02
C THR A 259 22.96 -3.21 -7.97
N HIS A 260 23.44 -2.42 -8.93
CA HIS A 260 24.50 -2.81 -9.86
C HIS A 260 25.87 -2.66 -9.20
N ASP A 261 26.83 -3.51 -9.58
CA ASP A 261 28.24 -3.38 -9.18
C ASP A 261 28.99 -2.16 -9.76
N LYS A 262 28.33 -1.32 -10.56
CA LYS A 262 28.91 -0.14 -11.22
C LYS A 262 28.12 1.11 -10.87
N PRO A 263 28.77 2.28 -10.79
CA PRO A 263 28.05 3.53 -10.61
C PRO A 263 27.09 3.79 -11.77
N LEU A 264 25.86 4.18 -11.44
CA LEU A 264 24.83 4.52 -12.40
C LEU A 264 24.58 6.03 -12.40
N LYS A 265 24.11 6.55 -13.53
CA LYS A 265 23.65 7.92 -13.68
C LYS A 265 22.21 7.88 -14.19
N LEU A 266 21.31 8.50 -13.44
CA LEU A 266 19.90 8.64 -13.85
C LEU A 266 19.71 10.02 -14.46
N ASN A 267 19.18 10.08 -15.68
CA ASN A 267 19.01 11.35 -16.39
C ASN A 267 17.61 11.93 -16.20
N ASN A 268 16.59 11.07 -16.16
CA ASN A 268 15.20 11.49 -16.01
C ASN A 268 14.33 10.40 -15.37
N ILE A 269 13.19 10.82 -14.82
CA ILE A 269 12.08 9.98 -14.43
C ILE A 269 10.84 10.46 -15.16
N THR A 270 10.24 9.58 -15.95
CA THR A 270 8.91 9.81 -16.52
C THR A 270 7.85 9.47 -15.48
N SER A 271 6.96 10.41 -15.20
CA SER A 271 5.90 10.28 -14.21
C SER A 271 4.59 10.80 -14.79
N GLU A 272 3.45 10.27 -14.35
CA GLU A 272 2.15 10.87 -14.65
C GLU A 272 1.74 11.76 -13.47
N ILE A 273 1.64 13.06 -13.71
CA ILE A 273 1.14 14.00 -12.70
C ILE A 273 -0.35 14.16 -12.88
N ILE A 274 -1.10 13.85 -11.83
CA ILE A 274 -2.52 14.14 -11.71
C ILE A 274 -2.65 15.40 -10.86
N GLN A 275 -2.80 16.55 -11.50
CA GLN A 275 -3.23 17.76 -10.82
C GLN A 275 -4.75 17.73 -10.74
N ASN A 276 -5.28 17.29 -9.60
CA ASN A 276 -6.69 17.43 -9.34
C ASN A 276 -6.88 18.49 -8.24
N PRO A 277 -7.51 19.65 -8.54
CA PRO A 277 -7.85 20.65 -7.52
C PRO A 277 -8.99 20.17 -6.60
N SER A 278 -9.43 18.93 -6.74
CA SER A 278 -10.46 18.28 -5.93
C SER A 278 -9.99 16.92 -5.42
N PHE A 279 -10.63 16.43 -4.36
CA PHE A 279 -10.36 15.09 -3.84
C PHE A 279 -10.98 14.03 -4.76
N SER A 280 -10.14 13.31 -5.49
CA SER A 280 -10.58 12.18 -6.31
C SER A 280 -9.82 10.92 -5.97
N SER A 281 -10.47 9.77 -6.15
CA SER A 281 -9.77 8.51 -6.37
C SER A 281 -8.73 8.67 -7.49
N PHE A 282 -7.65 7.88 -7.44
CA PHE A 282 -6.62 7.85 -8.49
C PHE A 282 -7.27 7.47 -9.84
N LYS A 283 -7.73 8.47 -10.61
CA LYS A 283 -8.24 8.27 -11.97
C LYS A 283 -7.08 8.35 -12.95
N ASN A 284 -7.08 7.45 -13.94
CA ASN A 284 -5.94 7.13 -14.81
C ASN A 284 -5.65 8.16 -15.93
N ASN A 285 -5.93 9.44 -15.72
CA ASN A 285 -5.76 10.46 -16.77
C ASN A 285 -4.79 11.55 -16.31
N GLY A 286 -3.61 11.14 -15.84
CA GLY A 286 -2.52 12.08 -15.55
C GLY A 286 -1.92 12.63 -16.83
N LYS A 287 -1.29 13.81 -16.76
CA LYS A 287 -0.42 14.28 -17.82
C LYS A 287 0.97 13.68 -17.61
N GLU A 288 1.54 13.11 -18.65
CA GLU A 288 2.94 12.68 -18.62
C GLU A 288 3.83 13.89 -18.37
N ASN A 289 4.74 13.74 -17.42
CA ASN A 289 5.72 14.73 -17.03
C ASN A 289 7.08 14.05 -16.91
N ASN A 290 8.10 14.65 -17.52
CA ASN A 290 9.47 14.20 -17.43
C ASN A 290 10.20 15.04 -16.38
N LEU A 291 10.51 14.43 -15.25
CA LEU A 291 11.36 15.00 -14.21
C LEU A 291 12.81 14.79 -14.61
N ILE A 292 13.51 15.88 -14.92
CA ILE A 292 14.95 15.85 -15.18
C ILE A 292 15.66 15.72 -13.84
N LEU A 293 16.46 14.67 -13.71
CA LEU A 293 17.24 14.41 -12.51
C LEU A 293 18.59 15.13 -12.59
N PRO A 294 19.18 15.50 -11.44
CA PRO A 294 20.55 15.99 -11.41
C PRO A 294 21.47 14.90 -11.96
N GLU A 295 22.56 15.31 -12.61
CA GLU A 295 23.57 14.39 -13.15
C GLU A 295 24.43 13.72 -12.06
N ALA A 296 23.83 13.36 -10.94
CA ALA A 296 24.48 12.73 -9.81
C ALA A 296 24.79 11.27 -10.10
N ILE A 297 25.97 10.84 -9.68
CA ILE A 297 26.40 9.44 -9.74
C ILE A 297 25.85 8.72 -8.51
N ILE A 298 25.09 7.65 -8.74
CA ILE A 298 24.60 6.74 -7.70
C ILE A 298 25.60 5.59 -7.59
N LYS A 299 26.28 5.51 -6.46
CA LYS A 299 27.25 4.44 -6.19
C LYS A 299 26.53 3.11 -5.98
N PRO A 300 27.19 1.96 -6.20
CA PRO A 300 26.66 0.65 -5.79
C PRO A 300 26.35 0.60 -4.28
N GLY A 301 25.19 0.04 -3.93
CA GLY A 301 24.64 0.05 -2.57
C GLY A 301 24.09 1.41 -2.19
#